data_AF-A0AB38AGN9-F1
#
_entry.id   AF-A0AB38AGN9-F1
#
_cell.length_a   1.000
_cell.length_b   1.000
_cell.length_c   1.000
_cell.angle_alpha   90.00
_cell.angle_beta   90.00
_cell.angle_gamma   90.00
#
_symmetry.space_group_name_H-M   'P 1'
#
loop_
_entity.id
_entity.type
_entity.pdbx_description
1 polymer ?
#
loop_
_entity_poly.entity_id
_entity_poly.type
_entity_poly.pdbx_seq_one_letter_code
_entity_poly.pdbx_strand_id
1 'polypeptide(L)'
;MPAVTLTPAGPFSLASGIRFLEGFGPASHHHPADGMLRLAFPADDGVPVVAAGVRQAVRADGGTGTVRAEFTVHPGTPNRAKTATAEAAAERDVRAQLAGILSLDVDATGFPGLATDPVVAGLVADHPGLRPVCFHSPCEAAAWAIIGHLFSTG
;
A
#
# COMPACT_ATOMS: atom_id res chain seq x y z
N MET A 1 -14.38 8.18 10.97
CA MET A 1 -13.63 7.09 10.32
C MET A 1 -12.35 6.88 11.13
N PRO A 2 -12.04 5.65 11.57
CA PRO A 2 -10.78 5.35 12.23
C PRO A 2 -9.59 5.63 11.32
N ALA A 3 -8.42 5.87 11.91
CA ALA A 3 -7.19 6.16 11.18
C ALA A 3 -5.98 5.55 11.87
N VAL A 4 -5.05 5.03 11.07
CA VAL A 4 -3.78 4.46 11.53
C VAL A 4 -2.61 5.22 10.93
N THR A 5 -1.49 5.22 11.65
CA THR A 5 -0.23 5.81 11.18
C THR A 5 0.84 4.72 11.07
N LEU A 6 1.56 4.75 9.95
CA LEU A 6 2.68 3.88 9.63
C LEU A 6 3.94 4.73 9.43
N THR A 7 5.06 4.26 9.96
CA THR A 7 6.35 4.94 9.82
C THR A 7 7.27 4.06 8.99
N PRO A 8 7.63 4.48 7.77
CA PRO A 8 8.57 3.71 6.94
C PRO A 8 9.96 3.64 7.59
N ALA A 9 10.55 2.45 7.63
CA ALA A 9 11.96 2.25 7.96
C ALA A 9 12.79 2.35 6.65
N GLY A 10 13.50 3.47 6.48
CA GLY A 10 14.22 3.80 5.24
C GLY A 10 13.40 4.62 4.23
N PRO A 11 13.91 4.82 3.00
CA PRO A 11 13.22 5.60 1.96
C PRO A 11 11.89 4.99 1.53
N PHE A 12 10.90 5.84 1.26
CA PHE A 12 9.53 5.49 0.85
C PHE A 12 8.81 6.70 0.24
N SER A 13 8.21 6.53 -0.93
CA SER A 13 7.44 7.56 -1.62
C SER A 13 6.10 6.98 -2.06
N LEU A 14 5.02 7.38 -1.39
CA LEU A 14 3.66 7.02 -1.80
C LEU A 14 3.36 7.55 -3.20
N ALA A 15 3.84 8.75 -3.53
CA ALA A 15 3.69 9.34 -4.85
C ALA A 15 4.36 8.48 -5.95
N SER A 16 5.54 7.91 -5.68
CA SER A 16 6.18 6.96 -6.60
C SER A 16 5.35 5.68 -6.76
N GLY A 17 4.78 5.15 -5.67
CA GLY A 17 3.88 3.99 -5.71
C GLY A 17 2.58 4.23 -6.49
N ILE A 18 1.95 5.40 -6.32
CA ILE A 18 0.76 5.80 -7.09
C ILE A 18 1.07 5.83 -8.59
N ARG A 19 2.17 6.48 -8.99
CA ARG A 19 2.59 6.53 -10.40
C ARG A 19 2.84 5.14 -10.99
N PHE A 20 3.42 4.23 -10.21
CA PHE A 20 3.62 2.84 -10.63
C PHE A 20 2.28 2.13 -10.89
N LEU A 21 1.31 2.27 -9.98
CA LEU A 21 -0.02 1.68 -10.14
C LEU A 21 -0.80 2.27 -11.34
N GLU A 22 -0.68 3.57 -11.59
CA GLU A 22 -1.30 4.21 -12.75
C GLU A 22 -0.80 3.63 -14.09
N GLY A 23 0.46 3.18 -14.13
CA GLY A 23 1.05 2.50 -15.28
C GLY A 23 0.71 1.01 -15.39
N PHE A 24 0.11 0.39 -14.37
CA PHE A 24 -0.25 -1.02 -14.39
C PHE A 24 -1.58 -1.23 -15.11
N GLY A 25 -1.53 -1.41 -16.42
CA GLY A 25 -2.69 -1.55 -17.33
C GLY A 25 -3.89 -2.35 -16.79
N PRO A 26 -3.70 -3.53 -16.17
CA PRO A 26 -4.82 -4.34 -15.70
C PRO A 26 -5.62 -3.74 -14.54
N ALA A 27 -4.99 -2.92 -13.68
CA ALA A 27 -5.64 -2.20 -12.58
C ALA A 27 -5.54 -0.67 -12.73
N SER A 28 -5.26 -0.19 -13.95
CA SER A 28 -5.08 1.22 -14.23
C SER A 28 -6.42 1.94 -14.06
N HIS A 29 -6.48 2.83 -13.06
CA HIS A 29 -7.60 3.72 -12.84
C HIS A 29 -7.05 5.13 -12.73
N HIS A 30 -7.65 6.08 -13.44
CA HIS A 30 -7.32 7.48 -13.28
C HIS A 30 -7.68 7.94 -11.87
N HIS A 31 -6.67 8.14 -11.04
CA HIS A 31 -6.86 8.71 -9.71
C HIS A 31 -6.93 10.24 -9.82
N PRO A 32 -7.75 10.90 -8.99
CA PRO A 32 -7.62 12.34 -8.81
C PRO A 32 -6.16 12.67 -8.43
N ALA A 33 -5.59 13.72 -9.03
CA ALA A 33 -4.22 14.16 -8.75
C ALA A 33 -4.09 14.86 -7.37
N ASP A 34 -4.63 14.25 -6.31
CA ASP A 34 -4.69 14.78 -4.95
C ASP A 34 -3.68 14.12 -3.99
N GLY A 35 -2.80 13.27 -4.52
CA GLY A 35 -1.76 12.58 -3.76
C GLY A 35 -2.29 11.52 -2.80
N MET A 36 -3.54 11.08 -2.97
CA MET A 36 -4.20 10.09 -2.12
C MET A 36 -4.38 8.77 -2.85
N LEU A 37 -3.77 7.72 -2.30
CA LEU A 37 -4.02 6.36 -2.75
C LEU A 37 -5.33 5.86 -2.14
N ARG A 38 -6.24 5.36 -2.97
CA ARG A 38 -7.53 4.81 -2.55
C ARG A 38 -7.52 3.32 -2.80
N LEU A 39 -7.76 2.54 -1.75
CA LEU A 39 -7.73 1.09 -1.79
C LEU A 39 -9.07 0.54 -1.30
N ALA A 40 -9.51 -0.55 -1.93
CA ALA A 40 -10.58 -1.39 -1.43
C ALA A 40 -10.09 -2.84 -1.47
N PHE A 41 -10.13 -3.53 -0.34
CA PHE A 41 -9.67 -4.91 -0.22
C PHE A 41 -10.48 -5.67 0.83
N PRO A 42 -10.72 -6.98 0.67
CA PRO A 42 -11.20 -7.83 1.75
C PRO A 42 -10.18 -7.84 2.89
N ALA A 43 -10.65 -7.80 4.14
CA ALA A 43 -9.78 -8.10 5.27
C ALA A 43 -9.25 -9.53 5.17
N ASP A 44 -8.19 -9.86 5.92
CA ASP A 44 -7.51 -11.15 5.82
C ASP A 44 -8.40 -12.37 6.09
N ASP A 45 -9.48 -12.21 6.88
CA ASP A 45 -10.48 -13.26 7.11
C ASP A 45 -11.48 -13.42 5.95
N GLY A 46 -11.40 -12.57 4.92
CA GLY A 46 -12.17 -12.63 3.69
C GLY A 46 -13.64 -12.21 3.82
N VAL A 47 -14.07 -11.74 4.99
CA VAL A 47 -15.49 -11.48 5.28
C VAL A 47 -15.85 -10.00 5.16
N PRO A 48 -15.23 -9.06 5.89
CA PRO A 48 -15.46 -7.64 5.69
C PRO A 48 -14.59 -7.09 4.56
N VAL A 49 -15.08 -6.01 3.95
CA VAL A 49 -14.32 -5.21 2.98
C VAL A 49 -13.83 -3.95 3.67
N VAL A 50 -12.55 -3.65 3.49
CA VAL A 50 -11.89 -2.44 3.97
C VAL A 50 -11.78 -1.45 2.82
N ALA A 51 -12.31 -0.25 3.02
CA ALA A 51 -12.03 0.90 2.16
C ALA A 51 -11.04 1.81 2.87
N ALA A 52 -9.90 2.11 2.25
CA ALA A 52 -8.82 2.90 2.86
C ALA A 52 -8.38 4.03 1.94
N GLY A 53 -8.17 5.20 2.55
CA GLY A 53 -7.61 6.39 1.94
C GLY A 53 -6.27 6.72 2.56
N VAL A 54 -5.19 6.64 1.78
CA VAL A 54 -3.81 6.72 2.25
C VAL A 54 -3.15 7.99 1.74
N ARG A 55 -2.49 8.72 2.64
CA ARG A 55 -1.66 9.89 2.33
C ARG A 55 -0.33 9.81 3.04
N GLN A 56 0.70 10.39 2.44
CA GLN A 56 2.01 10.53 3.07
C GLN A 56 2.22 11.99 3.47
N ALA A 57 2.60 12.22 4.72
CA ALA A 57 3.04 13.53 5.16
C ALA A 57 4.40 13.87 4.51
N VAL A 58 4.62 15.14 4.20
CA VAL A 58 5.94 15.62 3.78
C VAL A 58 6.70 16.03 5.03
N ARG A 59 7.89 15.47 5.27
CA ARG A 59 8.74 15.98 6.36
C ARG A 59 9.32 17.33 5.98
N ALA A 60 9.55 18.16 6.99
CA ALA A 60 10.16 19.48 6.82
C ALA A 60 11.58 19.43 6.20
N ASP A 61 12.26 18.29 6.32
CA ASP A 61 13.60 18.04 5.74
C ASP A 61 13.55 17.46 4.31
N GLY A 62 12.35 17.34 3.71
CA GLY A 62 12.17 16.72 2.39
C GLY A 62 12.28 15.19 2.37
N GLY A 63 12.44 14.55 3.54
CA GLY A 63 12.56 13.12 3.70
C GLY A 63 11.23 12.37 3.90
N THR A 64 11.34 11.07 4.20
CA THR A 64 10.27 10.07 4.19
C THR A 64 9.17 10.25 5.27
N GLY A 65 8.18 11.11 5.10
CA GLY A 65 7.17 11.29 6.16
C GLY A 65 6.28 10.09 6.48
N THR A 66 5.56 10.21 7.60
CA THR A 66 4.63 9.20 8.08
C THR A 66 3.49 9.01 7.09
N VAL A 67 3.02 7.77 6.97
CA VAL A 67 1.90 7.40 6.13
C VAL A 67 0.68 7.31 7.02
N ARG A 68 -0.36 8.07 6.70
CA ARG A 68 -1.64 8.06 7.42
C ARG A 68 -2.69 7.45 6.52
N ALA A 69 -3.41 6.46 7.07
CA ALA A 69 -4.51 5.80 6.38
C ALA A 69 -5.79 5.99 7.18
N GLU A 70 -6.81 6.58 6.56
CA GLU A 70 -8.18 6.60 7.07
C GLU A 70 -8.95 5.44 6.45
N PHE A 71 -9.74 4.72 7.23
CA PHE A 71 -10.42 3.54 6.71
C PHE A 71 -11.85 3.37 7.25
N THR A 72 -12.62 2.56 6.53
CA THR A 72 -13.92 2.04 6.96
C THR A 72 -13.96 0.55 6.73
N VAL A 73 -14.51 -0.19 7.69
CA VAL A 73 -14.73 -1.64 7.61
C VAL A 73 -16.21 -1.89 7.34
N HIS A 74 -16.50 -2.48 6.19
CA HIS A 74 -17.84 -2.88 5.77
C HIS A 74 -18.03 -4.37 6.09
N PRO A 75 -18.88 -4.73 7.08
CA PRO A 75 -19.06 -6.13 7.47
C PRO A 75 -19.75 -6.94 6.34
N GLY A 76 -19.21 -8.12 6.03
CA GLY A 76 -19.88 -9.11 5.19
C GLY A 76 -20.98 -9.82 5.98
N THR A 77 -22.24 -9.67 5.57
CA THR A 77 -23.45 -10.11 6.30
C THR A 77 -23.58 -9.55 7.73
N PRO A 78 -24.75 -9.02 8.14
CA PRO A 78 -24.89 -8.36 9.43
C PRO A 78 -24.96 -9.39 10.56
N ASN A 79 -23.83 -9.67 11.19
CA ASN A 79 -23.84 -10.12 12.56
C ASN A 79 -22.77 -9.37 13.33
N ARG A 80 -23.17 -8.45 14.21
CA ARG A 80 -22.27 -7.96 15.25
C ARG A 80 -23.02 -7.33 16.42
N ALA A 81 -22.90 -7.97 17.56
CA ALA A 81 -22.58 -7.25 18.78
C ALA A 81 -21.11 -6.76 18.66
N LYS A 82 -20.89 -5.44 18.62
CA LYS A 82 -19.54 -4.84 18.64
C LYS A 82 -19.09 -4.65 20.09
N THR A 83 -17.87 -5.09 20.42
CA THR A 83 -17.18 -4.77 21.69
C THR A 83 -15.90 -3.98 21.39
N ALA A 84 -15.47 -3.13 22.32
CA ALA A 84 -14.27 -2.27 22.13
C ALA A 84 -13.00 -3.08 21.79
N THR A 85 -12.84 -4.28 22.34
CA THR A 85 -11.73 -5.19 22.02
C THR A 85 -11.73 -5.62 20.55
N ALA A 86 -12.90 -5.84 19.96
CA ALA A 86 -13.04 -6.24 18.56
C ALA A 86 -12.72 -5.09 17.59
N GLU A 87 -12.89 -3.83 18.02
CA GLU A 87 -12.53 -2.65 17.22
C GLU A 87 -11.02 -2.41 17.22
N ALA A 88 -10.36 -2.52 18.38
CA ALA A 88 -8.91 -2.41 18.49
C ALA A 88 -8.17 -3.54 17.73
N ALA A 89 -8.71 -4.77 17.74
CA ALA A 89 -8.19 -5.86 16.94
C ALA A 89 -8.30 -5.56 15.44
N ALA A 90 -9.47 -5.10 14.97
CA ALA A 90 -9.67 -4.74 13.57
C ALA A 90 -8.74 -3.60 13.11
N GLU A 91 -8.48 -2.60 13.96
CA GLU A 91 -7.52 -1.54 13.65
C GLU A 91 -6.10 -2.07 13.48
N ARG A 92 -5.67 -2.97 14.38
CA ARG A 92 -4.35 -3.61 14.32
C ARG A 92 -4.19 -4.43 13.04
N ASP A 93 -5.21 -5.19 12.67
CA ASP A 93 -5.19 -6.07 11.50
C ASP A 93 -5.17 -5.25 10.21
N VAL A 94 -6.04 -4.22 10.09
CA VAL A 94 -6.01 -3.29 8.95
C VAL A 94 -4.67 -2.58 8.84
N ARG A 95 -4.07 -2.16 9.96
CA ARG A 95 -2.74 -1.55 9.96
C ARG A 95 -1.68 -2.52 9.44
N ALA A 96 -1.71 -3.79 9.84
CA ALA A 96 -0.75 -4.79 9.37
C ALA A 96 -0.92 -5.09 7.88
N GLN A 97 -2.15 -5.25 7.41
CA GLN A 97 -2.46 -5.51 6.01
C GLN A 97 -2.04 -4.33 5.12
N LEU A 98 -2.33 -3.09 5.53
CA LEU A 98 -1.83 -1.89 4.84
C LEU A 98 -0.31 -1.78 4.84
N ALA A 99 0.36 -2.23 5.91
CA ALA A 99 1.82 -2.26 5.94
C ALA A 99 2.37 -3.22 4.88
N GLY A 100 1.80 -4.43 4.76
CA GLY A 100 2.19 -5.42 3.74
C GLY A 100 1.90 -4.95 2.31
N ILE A 101 0.71 -4.38 2.06
CA ILE A 101 0.33 -3.83 0.74
C ILE A 101 1.34 -2.76 0.29
N LEU A 102 1.81 -1.91 1.21
CA LEU A 102 2.72 -0.79 0.91
C LEU A 102 4.21 -1.14 1.13
N SER A 103 4.54 -2.40 1.45
CA SER A 103 5.89 -2.84 1.83
C SER A 103 6.53 -2.00 2.95
N LEU A 104 5.73 -1.57 3.92
CA LEU A 104 6.15 -0.82 5.11
C LEU A 104 6.49 -1.74 6.30
N ASP A 105 6.18 -3.02 6.17
CA ASP A 105 6.57 -4.11 7.08
C ASP A 105 8.04 -4.55 6.88
N VAL A 106 8.70 -4.08 5.81
CA VAL A 106 10.12 -4.36 5.51
C VAL A 106 11.00 -3.17 5.90
N ASP A 107 12.11 -3.46 6.60
CA ASP A 107 13.18 -2.49 6.84
C ASP A 107 14.02 -2.29 5.57
N ALA A 108 13.91 -1.09 4.99
CA ALA A 108 14.63 -0.71 3.78
C ALA A 108 15.75 0.32 4.05
N THR A 109 16.20 0.47 5.30
CA THR A 109 17.29 1.40 5.64
C THR A 109 18.59 1.08 4.91
N GLY A 110 18.83 -0.20 4.57
CA GLY A 110 19.99 -0.63 3.79
C GLY A 110 19.88 -0.45 2.27
N PHE A 111 18.68 -0.18 1.73
CA PHE A 111 18.47 -0.13 0.28
C PHE A 111 19.31 0.92 -0.45
N PRO A 112 19.54 2.13 0.10
CA PRO A 112 20.46 3.09 -0.52
C PRO A 112 21.87 2.55 -0.75
N GLY A 113 22.34 1.58 0.05
CA GLY A 113 23.66 0.95 -0.14
C GLY A 113 23.78 0.14 -1.43
N LEU A 114 22.65 -0.27 -2.04
CA LEU A 114 22.64 -0.99 -3.31
C LEU A 114 22.99 -0.09 -4.50
N ALA A 115 22.90 1.24 -4.36
CA ALA A 115 23.28 2.21 -5.39
C ALA A 115 24.80 2.31 -5.64
N THR A 116 25.57 1.35 -5.13
CA THR A 116 26.96 1.11 -5.53
C THR A 116 27.06 0.47 -6.92
N ASP A 117 26.02 -0.24 -7.36
CA ASP A 117 25.87 -0.70 -8.73
C ASP A 117 25.30 0.44 -9.62
N PRO A 118 25.92 0.77 -10.78
CA PRO A 118 25.47 1.88 -11.64
C PRO A 118 24.04 1.73 -12.18
N VAL A 119 23.59 0.50 -12.46
CA VAL A 119 22.23 0.25 -12.95
C VAL A 119 21.24 0.53 -11.82
N VAL A 120 21.52 0.02 -10.62
CA VAL A 120 20.67 0.28 -9.44
C VAL A 120 20.69 1.77 -9.07
N ALA A 121 21.83 2.43 -9.17
CA ALA A 121 21.95 3.86 -8.92
C ALA A 121 21.05 4.69 -9.85
N GLY A 122 21.01 4.36 -11.14
CA GLY A 122 20.10 4.97 -12.11
C GLY A 122 18.63 4.78 -11.71
N LEU A 123 18.23 3.54 -11.40
CA LEU A 123 16.86 3.22 -11.00
C LEU A 123 16.43 3.94 -9.72
N VAL A 124 17.32 4.04 -8.73
CA VAL A 124 17.03 4.77 -7.47
C VAL A 124 16.87 6.26 -7.73
N ALA A 125 17.64 6.84 -8.66
CA ALA A 125 17.53 8.24 -9.03
C ALA A 125 16.21 8.55 -9.78
N ASP A 126 15.81 7.67 -10.69
CA ASP A 126 14.57 7.83 -11.48
C ASP A 126 13.31 7.56 -10.64
N HIS A 127 13.40 6.66 -9.66
CA HIS A 127 12.28 6.21 -8.83
C HIS A 127 12.57 6.31 -7.32
N PRO A 128 12.82 7.52 -6.79
CA PRO A 128 13.22 7.69 -5.39
C PRO A 128 12.12 7.20 -4.45
N GLY A 129 12.52 6.34 -3.50
CA GLY A 129 11.65 5.79 -2.47
C GLY A 129 10.56 4.85 -2.99
N LEU A 130 10.60 4.42 -4.26
CA LEU A 130 9.67 3.42 -4.75
C LEU A 130 9.88 2.11 -3.99
N ARG A 131 8.79 1.56 -3.47
CA ARG A 131 8.72 0.20 -2.91
C ARG A 131 7.68 -0.60 -3.68
N PRO A 132 7.77 -1.95 -3.68
CA PRO A 132 6.71 -2.78 -4.24
C PRO A 132 5.37 -2.43 -3.61
N VAL A 133 4.37 -2.19 -4.45
CA VAL A 133 2.97 -2.15 -4.01
C VAL A 133 2.40 -3.54 -4.24
N CYS A 134 2.18 -4.26 -3.15
CA CYS A 134 1.77 -5.65 -3.16
C CYS A 134 0.25 -5.78 -3.24
N PHE A 135 -0.21 -6.85 -3.87
CA PHE A 135 -1.62 -7.26 -3.81
C PHE A 135 -2.04 -7.55 -2.37
N HIS A 136 -3.32 -7.35 -2.07
CA HIS A 136 -3.83 -7.48 -0.71
C HIS A 136 -3.98 -8.94 -0.27
N SER A 137 -3.89 -9.90 -1.19
CA SER A 137 -3.96 -11.33 -0.87
C SER A 137 -3.18 -12.19 -1.87
N PRO A 138 -2.72 -13.39 -1.45
CA PRO A 138 -2.12 -14.38 -2.36
C PRO A 138 -3.08 -14.81 -3.49
N CYS A 139 -4.37 -14.91 -3.20
CA CYS A 139 -5.40 -15.25 -4.19
C CYS A 139 -5.50 -14.17 -5.28
N GLU A 140 -5.51 -12.90 -4.89
CA GLU A 140 -5.50 -11.79 -5.84
C GLU A 140 -4.21 -11.77 -6.67
N ALA A 141 -3.06 -11.96 -6.03
CA ALA A 141 -1.77 -12.04 -6.72
C ALA A 141 -1.76 -13.18 -7.76
N ALA A 142 -2.29 -14.35 -7.43
CA ALA A 142 -2.40 -15.47 -8.35
C ALA A 142 -3.35 -15.17 -9.53
N ALA A 143 -4.49 -14.52 -9.26
CA ALA A 143 -5.42 -14.11 -10.31
C ALA A 143 -4.75 -13.13 -11.29
N TRP A 144 -4.02 -12.14 -10.78
CA TRP A 144 -3.27 -11.21 -11.64
C TRP A 144 -2.10 -11.86 -12.37
N ALA A 145 -1.41 -12.82 -11.76
CA ALA A 145 -0.37 -13.59 -12.46
C ALA A 145 -0.96 -14.37 -13.65
N ILE A 146 -2.17 -14.94 -13.49
CA ILE A 146 -2.89 -15.64 -14.56
C ILE A 146 -3.35 -14.65 -15.64
N ILE A 147 -4.03 -13.57 -15.26
CA ILE A 147 -4.55 -12.58 -16.20
C ILE A 147 -3.41 -11.89 -16.97
N GLY A 148 -2.34 -11.52 -16.27
CA GLY A 148 -1.18 -10.84 -16.87
C GLY A 148 -0.46 -11.69 -17.91
N HIS A 149 -0.41 -13.01 -17.76
CA HIS A 149 0.18 -13.86 -18.80
C HIS A 149 -0.69 -13.96 -20.07
N LEU A 150 -1.97 -13.59 -19.99
CA LEU A 150 -2.90 -13.63 -21.13
C LEU A 150 -2.86 -12.33 -21.96
N PHE A 151 -2.27 -11.26 -21.43
CA PHE A 151 -2.15 -9.98 -22.10
C PHE A 151 -0.69 -9.53 -22.15
N SER A 152 -0.11 -9.48 -23.34
CA SER A 152 1.19 -8.82 -23.52
C SER A 152 1.00 -7.32 -23.25
N THR A 153 1.66 -6.80 -22.22
CA THR A 153 1.90 -5.36 -22.09
C THR A 153 2.97 -5.00 -23.12
N GLY A 154 2.55 -4.81 -24.37
CA GLY A 154 3.39 -4.31 -25.46
C GLY A 154 3.63 -2.81 -25.36
#